data_AF-A0A1G8YIF0-F1
#
_entry.id   AF-A0A1G8YIF0-F1
#
_cell.length_a   1.000
_cell.length_b   1.000
_cell.length_c   1.000
_cell.angle_alpha   90.00
_cell.angle_beta   90.00
_cell.angle_gamma   90.00
#
_symmetry.space_group_name_H-M   'P 1'
#
loop_
_entity.id
_entity.type
_entity.pdbx_description
1 polymer ?
#
loop_
_entity_poly.entity_id
_entity_poly.type
_entity_poly.pdbx_seq_one_letter_code
_entity_poly.pdbx_strand_id
1 'polypeptide(L)'
;MRKKLVWGVITVIVLAVLLLPLVDKTSDTTRVIVDHTSSEIVAPSCFDQSELTNWIDEMSFGNAKNELEYDIRDDCSKEYLQEGKTSVLMRIFEG
;
A
#
# COMPACT_ATOMS: atom_id res chain seq x y z
N MET A 1 22.59 -29.33 -23.96
CA MET A 1 21.66 -29.69 -22.87
C MET A 1 21.87 -28.87 -21.59
N ARG A 2 23.08 -28.77 -21.03
CA ARG A 2 23.34 -28.01 -19.77
C ARG A 2 22.86 -26.55 -19.78
N LYS A 3 23.10 -25.79 -20.86
CA LYS A 3 22.64 -24.39 -20.98
C LYS A 3 21.10 -24.24 -20.94
N LYS A 4 20.37 -25.19 -21.53
CA LYS A 4 18.89 -25.20 -21.52
C LYS A 4 18.35 -25.51 -20.13
N LEU A 5 19.03 -26.38 -19.38
CA LEU A 5 18.67 -26.71 -18.00
C LEU A 5 18.95 -25.52 -17.06
N VAL A 6 20.08 -24.84 -17.21
CA VAL A 6 20.39 -23.60 -16.46
C VAL A 6 19.34 -22.53 -16.73
N TRP A 7 18.98 -22.30 -17.99
CA TRP A 7 17.96 -21.30 -18.32
C TRP A 7 16.58 -21.69 -17.77
N GLY A 8 16.21 -22.97 -17.83
CA GLY A 8 14.99 -23.46 -17.21
C GLY A 8 14.91 -23.19 -15.71
N VAL A 9 15.99 -23.45 -14.97
CA VAL A 9 16.06 -23.16 -13.53
C VAL A 9 15.92 -21.66 -13.25
N ILE A 10 16.62 -20.80 -14.01
CA ILE A 10 16.52 -19.35 -13.86
C ILE A 10 15.08 -18.88 -14.08
N THR A 11 14.42 -19.36 -15.13
CA THR A 11 13.03 -18.98 -15.44
C THR A 11 12.08 -19.37 -14.31
N VAL A 12 12.24 -20.57 -13.73
CA VAL A 12 11.42 -21.02 -12.59
C VAL A 12 11.64 -20.13 -11.37
N ILE A 13 12.88 -19.77 -11.06
CA ILE A 13 13.19 -18.88 -9.93
C ILE A 13 12.56 -17.51 -10.14
N VAL A 14 12.71 -16.92 -11.33
CA VAL A 14 12.12 -15.60 -11.63
C VAL A 14 10.61 -15.63 -11.48
N LEU A 15 9.93 -16.65 -12.01
CA LEU A 15 8.48 -16.80 -11.87
C LEU A 15 8.07 -16.98 -10.41
N ALA A 16 8.83 -17.73 -9.61
CA ALA A 16 8.55 -17.90 -8.20
C ALA A 16 8.66 -16.57 -7.43
N VAL A 17 9.71 -15.77 -7.67
CA VAL A 17 9.89 -14.46 -7.02
C VAL A 17 8.77 -13.49 -7.38
N LEU A 18 8.35 -13.47 -8.64
CA LEU A 18 7.30 -12.59 -9.13
C LEU A 18 5.93 -12.82 -8.47
N LEU A 19 5.69 -14.03 -7.95
CA LEU A 19 4.47 -14.41 -7.23
C LEU A 19 4.55 -14.15 -5.71
N LEU A 20 5.72 -13.84 -5.17
CA LEU A 20 5.86 -13.55 -3.73
C LEU A 20 5.22 -12.20 -3.39
N PRO A 21 4.50 -12.09 -2.26
CA PRO A 21 3.86 -10.84 -1.83
C PRO A 21 4.90 -9.91 -1.19
N LEU A 22 5.63 -9.17 -2.02
CA LEU A 22 6.76 -8.33 -1.59
C LEU A 22 6.46 -6.84 -1.64
N VAL A 23 5.43 -6.41 -2.37
CA VAL A 23 5.17 -4.99 -2.67
C VAL A 23 3.98 -4.50 -1.85
N ASP A 24 4.05 -3.30 -1.28
CA ASP A 24 2.90 -2.73 -0.57
C ASP A 24 1.74 -2.46 -1.52
N LYS A 25 0.52 -2.78 -1.05
CA LYS A 25 -0.71 -2.47 -1.79
C LYS A 25 -0.92 -0.97 -1.93
N THR A 26 -0.70 -0.24 -0.85
CA THR A 26 -0.62 1.23 -0.85
C THR A 26 0.83 1.67 -0.79
N SER A 27 1.24 2.55 -1.70
CA SER A 27 2.61 3.06 -1.69
C SER A 27 2.84 3.89 -0.42
N ASP A 28 3.99 3.74 0.23
CA ASP A 28 4.37 4.60 1.37
C ASP A 28 4.37 6.08 1.02
N THR A 29 4.61 6.43 -0.25
CA THR A 29 4.60 7.81 -0.74
C THR A 29 3.20 8.32 -1.10
N THR A 30 2.16 7.52 -0.92
CA THR A 30 0.77 7.92 -1.21
C THR A 30 0.39 9.09 -0.33
N ARG A 31 -0.16 10.16 -0.91
CA ARG A 31 -0.65 11.31 -0.12
C ARG A 31 -1.90 10.91 0.66
N VAL A 32 -1.91 11.19 1.95
CA VAL A 32 -3.05 10.98 2.85
C VAL A 32 -3.30 12.22 3.67
N ILE A 33 -4.53 12.35 4.15
CA ILE A 33 -4.94 13.34 5.15
C ILE A 33 -4.93 12.62 6.49
N VAL A 34 -4.44 13.24 7.54
CA VAL A 34 -4.50 12.72 8.90
C VAL A 34 -5.30 13.64 9.80
N ASP A 35 -6.00 13.08 10.79
CA ASP A 35 -6.58 13.82 11.90
C ASP A 35 -5.87 13.42 13.19
N HIS A 36 -5.19 14.38 13.80
CA HIS A 36 -4.42 14.16 15.01
C HIS A 36 -5.29 13.99 16.26
N THR A 37 -6.55 14.45 16.24
CA THR A 37 -7.49 14.28 17.35
C THR A 37 -7.94 12.82 17.47
N SER A 38 -8.28 12.20 16.34
CA SER A 38 -8.74 10.81 16.28
C SER A 38 -7.63 9.80 15.97
N SER A 39 -6.42 10.28 15.63
CA SER A 39 -5.29 9.47 15.16
C SER A 39 -5.67 8.61 13.95
N GLU A 40 -6.34 9.24 13.00
CA GLU A 40 -6.95 8.58 11.83
C GLU A 40 -6.28 9.01 10.51
N ILE A 41 -6.15 8.05 9.60
CA ILE A 41 -5.68 8.24 8.23
C ILE A 41 -6.88 8.20 7.29
N VAL A 42 -7.01 9.23 6.46
CA VAL A 42 -8.08 9.37 5.46
C VAL A 42 -7.51 9.50 4.06
N ALA A 43 -8.09 8.75 3.12
CA ALA A 43 -7.80 8.89 1.71
C ALA A 43 -8.32 10.25 1.19
N PRO A 44 -7.56 11.01 0.39
CA PRO A 44 -8.01 12.33 -0.08
C PRO A 44 -9.34 12.31 -0.83
N SER A 45 -9.67 11.21 -1.51
CA SER A 45 -10.96 10.98 -2.18
C SER A 45 -12.15 10.83 -1.22
N CYS A 46 -11.89 10.54 0.05
CA CYS A 46 -12.89 10.26 1.08
C CYS A 46 -13.09 11.43 2.05
N PHE A 47 -12.41 12.56 1.84
CA PHE A 47 -12.44 13.72 2.75
C PHE A 47 -13.86 14.18 3.11
N ASP A 48 -14.73 14.35 2.12
CA ASP A 48 -16.11 14.82 2.33
C ASP A 48 -17.00 13.82 3.08
N GLN A 49 -16.58 12.56 3.18
CA GLN A 49 -17.32 11.48 3.84
C GLN A 49 -16.75 11.15 5.23
N SER A 50 -15.55 11.63 5.54
CA SER A 50 -14.88 11.42 6.82
C SER A 50 -15.31 12.45 7.86
N GLU A 51 -15.52 12.01 9.10
CA GLU A 51 -15.87 12.88 10.23
C GLU A 51 -14.62 13.47 10.88
N LEU A 52 -13.88 14.31 10.13
CA LEU A 52 -12.63 14.92 10.62
C LEU A 52 -12.88 16.14 11.51
N THR A 53 -11.95 16.35 12.44
CA THR A 53 -11.85 17.57 13.24
C THR A 53 -11.09 18.67 12.50
N ASN A 54 -10.85 19.81 13.16
CA ASN A 54 -10.06 20.91 12.61
C ASN A 54 -8.55 20.74 12.82
N TRP A 55 -8.09 19.63 13.40
CA TRP A 55 -6.66 19.35 13.61
C TRP A 55 -6.14 18.31 12.61
N ILE A 56 -6.17 18.71 11.34
CA ILE A 56 -5.78 17.86 10.20
C ILE A 56 -4.46 18.32 9.56
N ASP A 57 -3.75 17.37 8.93
CA ASP A 57 -2.55 17.63 8.13
C ASP A 57 -2.49 16.68 6.92
N GLU A 58 -1.63 16.98 5.94
CA GLU A 58 -1.36 16.09 4.80
C GLU A 58 0.08 15.54 4.86
N MET A 59 0.23 14.23 4.67
CA MET A 59 1.55 13.60 4.64
C MET A 59 1.56 12.32 3.79
N SER A 60 2.69 11.61 3.81
CA SER A 60 2.82 10.32 3.16
C SER A 60 2.18 9.22 4.01
N PHE A 61 1.56 8.22 3.36
CA PHE A 61 0.96 7.07 4.02
C PHE A 61 1.96 6.34 4.92
N GLY A 62 3.20 6.20 4.47
CA GLY A 62 4.27 5.59 5.24
C GLY A 62 4.58 6.38 6.52
N ASN A 63 4.60 7.71 6.48
CA ASN A 63 4.83 8.51 7.68
C ASN A 63 3.63 8.39 8.64
N ALA A 64 2.41 8.52 8.13
CA ALA A 64 1.20 8.42 8.94
C ALA A 64 1.10 7.04 9.63
N LYS A 65 1.41 5.96 8.91
CA LYS A 65 1.27 4.60 9.44
C LYS A 65 2.46 4.16 10.29
N ASN A 66 3.69 4.43 9.87
CA ASN A 66 4.88 3.86 10.51
C ASN A 66 5.53 4.79 11.54
N GLU A 67 5.39 6.11 11.40
CA GLU A 67 6.01 7.08 12.31
C GLU A 67 5.01 7.63 13.34
N LEU A 68 3.75 7.81 12.93
CA LEU A 68 2.68 8.29 13.81
C LEU A 68 1.78 7.16 14.35
N GLU A 69 1.87 5.95 13.77
CA GLU A 69 1.06 4.79 14.16
C GLU A 69 -0.46 5.04 14.09
N TYR A 70 -0.91 5.82 13.09
CA TYR A 70 -2.34 6.11 12.90
C TYR A 70 -3.06 5.01 12.11
N ASP A 71 -4.38 4.94 12.26
CA ASP A 71 -5.21 3.89 11.69
C ASP A 71 -6.19 4.39 10.63
N ILE A 72 -6.52 3.53 9.67
CA ILE A 72 -7.58 3.80 8.69
C ILE A 72 -8.89 3.26 9.27
N ARG A 73 -9.80 4.14 9.73
CA ARG A 73 -11.03 3.71 10.43
C ARG A 73 -12.25 3.79 9.53
N ASP A 74 -12.36 4.81 8.71
CA ASP A 74 -13.48 4.96 7.78
C ASP A 74 -13.45 3.92 6.63
N ASP A 75 -14.63 3.46 6.22
CA ASP A 75 -14.77 2.39 5.24
C ASP A 75 -14.41 2.83 3.81
N CYS A 76 -14.57 4.12 3.49
CA CYS A 76 -14.17 4.66 2.19
C CYS A 76 -12.64 4.57 2.05
N SER A 77 -11.88 5.04 3.04
CA SER A 77 -10.43 5.05 2.99
C SER A 77 -9.84 3.64 2.99
N LYS A 78 -10.48 2.66 3.63
CA LYS A 78 -10.03 1.24 3.56
C LYS A 78 -10.06 0.68 2.13
N GLU A 79 -10.93 1.20 1.26
CA GLU A 79 -10.99 0.78 -0.15
C GLU A 79 -9.78 1.28 -0.94
N TYR A 80 -9.33 2.51 -0.66
CA TYR A 80 -8.22 3.18 -1.37
C TYR A 80 -6.84 2.95 -0.72
N LEU A 81 -6.79 2.78 0.61
CA LEU A 81 -5.58 2.62 1.41
C LEU A 81 -5.47 1.18 1.91
N GLN A 82 -5.43 0.23 0.98
CA GLN A 82 -5.34 -1.18 1.34
C GLN A 82 -4.01 -1.50 2.03
N GLU A 83 -4.10 -2.03 3.25
CA GLU A 83 -2.94 -2.50 3.98
C GLU A 83 -2.44 -3.87 3.49
N GLY A 84 -1.16 -4.14 3.75
CA GLY A 84 -0.51 -5.42 3.45
C GLY A 84 0.24 -5.45 2.11
N LYS A 85 0.75 -6.64 1.78
CA LYS A 85 1.60 -6.87 0.61
C LYS A 85 0.82 -7.56 -0.52
N THR A 86 1.16 -7.22 -1.75
CA THR A 86 0.74 -7.87 -2.99
C THR A 86 1.97 -8.36 -3.77
N SER A 87 1.72 -9.25 -4.74
CA SER A 87 2.80 -9.77 -5.59
C SER A 87 3.24 -8.74 -6.61
N VAL A 88 4.51 -8.85 -7.06
CA VAL A 88 5.05 -7.98 -8.10
C VAL A 88 4.24 -8.10 -9.39
N LEU A 89 3.84 -9.33 -9.75
CA LEU A 89 2.97 -9.56 -10.92
C LEU A 89 1.65 -8.82 -10.80
N MET A 90 0.95 -8.99 -9.68
CA MET A 90 -0.37 -8.38 -9.48
C MET A 90 -0.28 -6.86 -9.51
N ARG A 91 0.74 -6.27 -8.89
CA ARG A 91 0.98 -4.82 -8.93
C ARG A 91 1.22 -4.27 -10.34
N ILE A 92 1.83 -5.05 -11.23
CA ILE A 92 2.06 -4.66 -12.64
C ILE A 92 0.75 -4.69 -13.46
N PHE A 93 -0.18 -5.59 -13.12
CA PHE A 93 -1.45 -5.72 -13.86
C PHE A 93 -2.60 -4.89 -13.29
N GLU A 94 -2.53 -4.51 -12.01
CA GLU A 94 -3.53 -3.67 -11.32
C GLU A 94 -3.15 -2.18 -11.28
N GLY A 95 -1.88 -1.85 -11.58
CA GLY A 95 -1.40 -0.47 -11.70
C GLY A 95 -1.66 0.12 -13.08
#